data_AF-A0A978W2R5-F1
#
_entry.id   AF-A0A978W2R5-F1
#
_cell.length_a   1.000
_cell.length_b   1.000
_cell.length_c   1.000
_cell.angle_alpha   90.00
_cell.angle_beta   90.00
_cell.angle_gamma   90.00
#
_symmetry.space_group_name_H-M   'P 1'
#
loop_
_entity.id
_entity.type
_entity.pdbx_description
1 polymer ?
#
loop_
_entity_poly.entity_id
_entity_poly.type
_entity_poly.pdbx_seq_one_letter_code
_entity_poly.pdbx_strand_id
1 'polypeptide(L)'
;MGLGKFGSKVARQAKGLGMHVIAHDPYAPTDHARIIGVDLVSFDEPISKADFISLHMPFTPSTNKIFNEETFAKMKKQIQIVNVAHGGVIDEDALVEALDSGIVA
;
A
#
# COMPACT_ATOMS: atom_id res chain seq x y z
N MET A 1 0.44 -1.77 -2.53
CA MET A 1 0.56 -3.00 -1.73
C MET A 1 -0.17 -4.13 -2.45
N GLY A 2 0.54 -5.18 -2.84
CA GLY A 2 0.06 -6.20 -3.76
C GLY A 2 0.34 -5.85 -5.23
N LEU A 3 1.02 -6.75 -5.94
CA LEU A 3 1.44 -6.64 -7.34
C LEU A 3 0.79 -7.73 -8.22
N GLY A 4 -0.38 -8.22 -7.81
CA GLY A 4 -1.21 -9.11 -8.62
C GLY A 4 -1.82 -8.42 -9.87
N LYS A 5 -2.83 -9.05 -10.47
CA LYS A 5 -3.46 -8.59 -11.72
C LYS A 5 -3.96 -7.13 -11.68
N PHE A 6 -4.58 -6.71 -10.58
CA PHE A 6 -5.11 -5.35 -10.42
C PHE A 6 -4.00 -4.35 -10.03
N GLY A 7 -3.18 -4.69 -9.03
CA GLY A 7 -2.05 -3.86 -8.61
C GLY A 7 -1.08 -3.56 -9.75
N SER A 8 -0.81 -4.53 -10.62
CA SER A 8 0.03 -4.34 -11.81
C SER A 8 -0.53 -3.32 -12.81
N LYS A 9 -1.85 -3.25 -12.97
CA LYS A 9 -2.50 -2.26 -13.86
C LYS A 9 -2.41 -0.86 -13.27
N VAL A 10 -2.68 -0.73 -11.98
CA VAL A 10 -2.59 0.54 -11.25
C VAL A 10 -1.14 1.05 -11.27
N ALA A 11 -0.17 0.19 -10.99
CA ALA A 11 1.25 0.54 -11.05
C ALA A 11 1.67 1.06 -12.44
N ARG A 12 1.21 0.41 -13.52
CA ARG A 12 1.48 0.86 -14.89
C ARG A 12 0.87 2.24 -15.18
N GLN A 13 -0.35 2.48 -14.73
CA GLN A 13 -1.03 3.77 -14.91
C GLN A 13 -0.34 4.87 -14.09
N ALA A 14 -0.02 4.61 -12.82
CA ALA A 14 0.70 5.53 -11.94
C ALA A 14 2.06 5.93 -12.53
N LYS A 15 2.82 4.96 -13.08
CA LYS A 15 4.05 5.27 -13.82
C LYS A 15 3.81 6.12 -15.07
N GLY A 16 2.73 5.85 -15.81
CA GLY A 16 2.32 6.67 -16.96
C GLY A 16 2.00 8.12 -16.58
N LEU A 17 1.60 8.36 -15.33
CA LEU A 17 1.40 9.70 -14.76
C LEU A 17 2.69 10.32 -14.20
N GLY A 18 3.85 9.67 -14.36
CA GLY A 18 5.14 10.16 -13.89
C GLY A 18 5.43 9.87 -12.42
N MET A 19 4.65 9.01 -11.76
CA MET A 19 4.89 8.66 -10.36
C MET A 19 6.07 7.68 -10.22
N HIS A 20 6.80 7.80 -9.11
CA HIS A 20 7.74 6.77 -8.65
C HIS A 20 6.95 5.66 -7.94
N VAL A 21 7.03 4.43 -8.43
CA VAL A 21 6.20 3.32 -7.93
C VAL A 21 7.07 2.24 -7.31
N ILE A 22 6.84 2.01 -6.02
CA ILE A 22 7.37 0.87 -5.25
C ILE A 22 6.21 -0.05 -4.88
N ALA A 23 6.47 -1.35 -4.79
CA ALA A 23 5.45 -2.33 -4.40
C ALA A 23 6.00 -3.33 -3.40
N HIS A 24 5.17 -3.68 -2.41
CA HIS A 24 5.37 -4.86 -1.59
C HIS A 24 4.41 -5.95 -2.03
N ASP A 25 4.93 -7.14 -2.36
CA ASP A 25 4.17 -8.37 -2.58
C ASP A 25 5.07 -9.58 -2.32
N PRO A 26 4.78 -10.40 -1.29
CA PRO A 26 5.64 -11.53 -0.92
C PRO A 26 5.59 -12.70 -1.93
N TYR A 27 4.63 -12.69 -2.85
CA TYR A 27 4.42 -13.76 -3.83
C TYR A 27 4.72 -13.33 -5.27
N ALA A 28 4.99 -12.04 -5.51
CA ALA A 28 5.26 -11.54 -6.84
C ALA A 28 6.66 -11.97 -7.32
N PRO A 29 6.78 -12.57 -8.52
CA PRO A 29 8.08 -12.82 -9.14
C PRO A 29 8.83 -11.51 -9.40
N THR A 30 10.13 -11.47 -9.12
CA THR A 30 10.99 -10.30 -9.37
C THR A 30 10.99 -9.87 -10.84
N ASP A 31 10.97 -10.84 -11.76
CA ASP A 31 10.90 -10.57 -13.20
C ASP A 31 9.62 -9.82 -13.60
N HIS A 32 8.48 -10.15 -12.96
CA HIS A 32 7.20 -9.48 -13.24
C HIS A 32 7.24 -8.00 -12.84
N ALA A 33 7.81 -7.70 -11.67
CA ALA A 33 7.97 -6.32 -11.23
C ALA A 33 8.93 -5.55 -12.14
N ARG A 34 10.03 -6.18 -12.57
CA ARG A 34 11.01 -5.60 -13.50
C ARG A 34 10.40 -5.25 -14.85
N ILE A 35 9.50 -6.07 -15.40
CA ILE A 35 8.80 -5.80 -16.67
C ILE A 35 7.92 -4.54 -16.57
N ILE A 36 7.27 -4.33 -15.42
CA ILE A 36 6.47 -3.12 -15.15
C ILE A 36 7.40 -1.94 -14.81
N GLY A 37 8.64 -2.24 -14.39
CA GLY A 37 9.63 -1.31 -13.87
C GLY A 37 9.21 -0.74 -12.53
N VAL A 38 8.76 -1.62 -11.63
CA VAL A 38 8.40 -1.31 -10.25
C VAL A 38 9.41 -2.02 -9.36
N ASP A 39 9.87 -1.33 -8.32
CA ASP A 39 10.77 -1.93 -7.35
C ASP A 39 9.98 -2.73 -6.31
N LEU A 40 10.33 -4.01 -6.16
CA LEU A 40 9.83 -4.82 -5.05
C LEU A 40 10.60 -4.48 -3.79
N VAL A 41 9.89 -4.04 -2.77
CA VAL A 41 10.43 -3.54 -1.51
C VAL A 41 9.84 -4.29 -0.31
N SER A 42 10.44 -4.09 0.87
CA SER A 42 9.89 -4.62 2.12
C SER A 42 8.56 -3.96 2.47
N PHE A 43 7.81 -4.52 3.41
CA PHE A 43 6.52 -3.99 3.83
C PHE A 43 6.63 -2.59 4.45
N ASP A 44 7.68 -2.34 5.24
CA ASP A 44 7.89 -1.07 5.95
C ASP A 44 8.30 0.09 5.03
N GLU A 45 8.85 -0.21 3.86
CA GLU A 45 9.37 0.80 2.95
C GLU A 45 8.27 1.66 2.31
N PRO A 46 7.17 1.09 1.75
CA PRO A 46 5.99 1.86 1.37
C PRO A 46 5.38 2.63 2.52
N ILE A 47 5.32 2.06 3.73
CA ILE A 47 4.73 2.73 4.89
C ILE A 47 5.48 4.03 5.21
N SER A 48 6.81 3.98 5.24
CA SER A 48 7.63 5.13 5.61
C SER A 48 7.87 6.15 4.48
N LYS A 49 7.82 5.72 3.21
CA LYS A 49 8.23 6.57 2.08
C LYS A 49 7.07 7.03 1.20
N ALA A 50 5.95 6.33 1.15
CA ALA A 50 4.91 6.62 0.18
C ALA A 50 4.11 7.88 0.55
N ASP A 51 3.77 8.67 -0.48
CA ASP A 51 2.80 9.76 -0.37
C ASP A 51 1.37 9.26 -0.68
N PHE A 52 1.27 8.13 -1.39
CA PHE A 52 0.04 7.44 -1.77
C PHE A 52 0.21 5.93 -1.62
N ILE A 53 -0.73 5.28 -0.93
CA ILE A 53 -0.77 3.82 -0.78
C ILE A 53 -2.08 3.27 -1.36
N SER A 54 -1.98 2.45 -2.39
CA SER A 54 -3.12 1.69 -2.91
C SER A 54 -3.02 0.22 -2.48
N LEU A 55 -4.11 -0.29 -1.90
CA LEU A 55 -4.19 -1.66 -1.36
C LEU A 55 -4.88 -2.59 -2.37
N HIS A 56 -4.18 -3.66 -2.75
CA HIS A 56 -4.62 -4.69 -3.68
C HIS A 56 -4.27 -6.11 -3.19
N MET A 57 -3.99 -6.27 -1.89
CA MET A 57 -3.67 -7.55 -1.28
C MET A 57 -4.96 -8.33 -0.97
N PRO A 58 -4.97 -9.66 -1.10
CA PRO A 58 -6.10 -10.47 -0.62
C PRO A 58 -6.21 -10.37 0.91
N PHE A 59 -7.43 -10.53 1.44
CA PHE A 59 -7.62 -10.67 2.88
C PHE A 59 -7.24 -12.09 3.33
N THR A 60 -6.27 -12.18 4.21
CA THR A 60 -5.83 -13.39 4.90
C THR A 60 -5.67 -13.09 6.39
N PRO A 61 -5.53 -14.12 7.26
CA PRO A 61 -5.22 -13.90 8.67
C PRO A 61 -3.95 -13.07 8.90
N SER A 62 -2.97 -13.13 7.99
CA SER A 62 -1.74 -12.35 8.05
C SER A 62 -1.88 -10.90 7.61
N THR A 63 -2.90 -10.56 6.82
CA THR A 63 -3.19 -9.17 6.41
C THR A 63 -4.31 -8.54 7.23
N ASN A 64 -4.92 -9.27 8.16
CA ASN A 64 -5.98 -8.77 9.01
C ASN A 64 -5.44 -7.66 9.91
N LYS A 65 -6.02 -6.46 9.82
CA LYS A 65 -5.61 -5.26 10.58
C LYS A 65 -4.11 -4.97 10.48
N ILE A 66 -3.50 -5.28 9.32
CA ILE A 66 -2.08 -5.02 9.08
C ILE A 66 -1.78 -3.52 8.95
N PHE A 67 -2.80 -2.72 8.64
CA PHE A 67 -2.77 -1.27 8.78
C PHE A 67 -3.50 -0.88 10.07
N ASN A 68 -2.72 -0.66 11.11
CA ASN A 68 -3.14 -0.33 12.48
C ASN A 68 -2.40 0.92 12.98
N GLU A 69 -2.61 1.29 14.24
CA GLU A 69 -1.99 2.46 14.89
C GLU A 69 -0.47 2.51 14.70
N GLU A 70 0.24 1.40 14.93
CA GLU A 70 1.70 1.35 14.77
C GLU A 70 2.14 1.57 13.32
N THR A 71 1.30 1.13 12.39
CA THR A 71 1.55 1.25 10.95
C THR A 71 1.34 2.69 10.52
N PHE A 72 0.23 3.31 10.94
CA PHE A 72 -0.08 4.71 10.68
C PHE A 72 0.94 5.66 11.31
N ALA A 73 1.42 5.37 12.52
CA ALA A 73 2.44 6.17 13.19
C ALA A 73 3.77 6.26 12.42
N LYS A 74 4.07 5.29 11.55
CA LYS A 74 5.27 5.27 10.70
C LYS A 74 5.07 5.97 9.36
N MET A 75 3.84 6.35 9.02
CA MET A 75 3.53 6.98 7.74
C MET A 75 3.92 8.45 7.69
N LYS A 76 4.11 8.94 6.47
CA LYS A 76 4.15 10.39 6.22
C LYS A 76 2.80 11.00 6.61
N LYS A 77 2.85 12.24 7.11
CA LYS A 77 1.63 13.02 7.35
C LYS A 77 0.95 13.36 6.03
N GLN A 78 -0.39 13.48 6.06
CA GLN A 78 -1.25 13.71 4.91
C GLN A 78 -1.12 12.65 3.81
N ILE A 79 -0.80 11.42 4.17
CA ILE A 79 -0.75 10.31 3.22
C ILE A 79 -2.16 9.99 2.71
N GLN A 80 -2.29 9.67 1.42
CA GLN A 80 -3.55 9.21 0.84
C GLN A 80 -3.57 7.69 0.72
N ILE A 81 -4.61 7.06 1.27
CA ILE A 81 -4.76 5.60 1.25
C ILE A 81 -6.02 5.23 0.48
N VAL A 82 -5.87 4.35 -0.50
CA VAL A 82 -6.97 3.83 -1.30
C VAL A 82 -7.07 2.33 -1.06
N ASN A 83 -8.13 1.91 -0.35
CA ASN A 83 -8.42 0.50 -0.18
C ASN A 83 -9.34 0.00 -1.29
N VAL A 84 -8.80 -0.76 -2.24
CA VAL A 84 -9.57 -1.48 -3.27
C VAL A 84 -9.50 -3.00 -3.04
N ALA A 85 -9.10 -3.41 -1.84
CA ALA A 85 -9.11 -4.79 -1.38
C ALA A 85 -10.41 -5.10 -0.62
N HIS A 86 -10.42 -6.21 0.11
CA HIS A 86 -11.54 -6.58 0.98
C HIS A 86 -11.45 -5.82 2.32
N GLY A 87 -12.60 -5.68 3.00
CA GLY A 87 -12.63 -5.14 4.37
C GLY A 87 -11.78 -5.97 5.33
N GLY A 88 -11.28 -5.33 6.40
CA GLY A 88 -10.46 -5.97 7.44
C GLY A 88 -8.95 -5.90 7.22
N VAL A 89 -8.45 -5.38 6.09
CA VAL A 89 -7.01 -5.11 5.91
C VAL A 89 -6.55 -3.91 6.74
N ILE A 90 -7.45 -2.93 6.88
CA ILE A 90 -7.27 -1.74 7.71
C ILE A 90 -8.07 -1.94 9.00
N ASP A 91 -7.45 -1.60 10.13
CA ASP A 91 -8.17 -1.41 11.37
C ASP A 91 -8.92 -0.08 11.33
N GLU A 92 -10.25 -0.16 11.34
CA GLU A 92 -11.13 1.00 11.13
C GLU A 92 -11.01 2.01 12.28
N ASP A 93 -10.86 1.54 13.52
CA ASP A 93 -10.69 2.42 14.68
C ASP A 93 -9.37 3.21 14.56
N ALA A 94 -8.28 2.53 14.22
CA ALA A 94 -6.99 3.16 13.99
C ALA A 94 -7.00 4.11 12.78
N LEU A 95 -7.79 3.82 11.74
CA LEU A 95 -7.96 4.71 10.60
C LEU A 95 -8.67 6.00 11.01
N VAL A 96 -9.71 5.91 11.84
CA VAL A 96 -10.42 7.10 12.36
C VAL A 96 -9.45 7.97 13.16
N GLU A 97 -8.66 7.38 14.06
CA GLU A 97 -7.66 8.14 14.81
C GLU A 97 -6.57 8.74 13.92
N ALA A 98 -6.14 8.02 12.87
CA ALA A 98 -5.17 8.52 11.91
C ALA A 98 -5.71 9.69 11.06
N LEU A 99 -7.01 9.70 10.76
CA LEU A 99 -7.70 10.83 10.11
C LEU A 99 -7.82 12.02 11.06
N ASP A 100 -8.27 11.80 12.30
CA ASP A 100 -8.46 12.86 13.30
C ASP A 100 -7.13 13.52 13.68
N SER A 101 -6.03 12.76 13.69
CA SER A 101 -4.68 13.26 13.94
C SER A 101 -3.99 13.89 12.71
N GLY A 102 -4.62 13.84 11.53
CA GLY A 102 -4.11 14.38 10.27
C GLY A 102 -2.91 13.62 9.69
N ILE A 103 -2.70 12.37 10.11
CA ILE A 103 -1.73 11.46 9.49
C ILE A 103 -2.24 11.06 8.11
N VAL A 104 -3.51 10.66 8.03
CA VAL A 104 -4.20 10.36 6.76
C VAL A 104 -5.01 11.58 6.34
N ALA A 105 -4.99 11.89 5.04
CA ALA A 105 -5.69 13.02 4.45
C ALA A 105 -7.09 12.66 3.92
#